data_AF-A0A448X3J8-F1
#
_entry.id   AF-A0A448X3J8-F1
#
_cell.length_a   1.000
_cell.length_b   1.000
_cell.length_c   1.000
_cell.angle_alpha   90.00
_cell.angle_beta   90.00
_cell.angle_gamma   90.00
#
_symmetry.space_group_name_H-M   'P 1'
#
loop_
_entity.id
_entity.type
_entity.pdbx_description
1 polymer ?
#
loop_
_entity_poly.entity_id
_entity_poly.type
_entity_poly.pdbx_seq_one_letter_code
_entity_poly.pdbx_strand_id
1 'polypeptide(L)' 'MLSNTTAIAEAWARLNHKFDLMYAKHAFVHWYVGEGMEEGEFSETREDLAALRKTMRRLE' A
#
# COMPACT_ATOMS: atom_id res chain seq x y z
N MET A 1 -20.66 -16.66 4.89
CA MET A 1 -21.19 -15.69 3.91
C MET A 1 -20.03 -14.84 3.43
N LEU A 2 -19.71 -14.86 2.13
CA LEU A 2 -18.71 -13.96 1.52
C LEU A 2 -19.48 -12.75 0.99
N SER A 3 -19.04 -11.54 1.36
CA SER A 3 -19.66 -10.30 0.91
C SER A 3 -18.57 -9.36 0.40
N ASN A 4 -18.81 -8.78 -0.77
CA ASN A 4 -17.92 -7.78 -1.36
C ASN A 4 -18.47 -6.39 -1.02
N THR A 5 -17.78 -5.66 -0.15
CA THR A 5 -18.19 -4.34 0.35
C THR A 5 -17.04 -3.35 0.26
N THR A 6 -17.35 -2.09 -0.04
CA THR A 6 -16.37 -0.98 -0.05
C THR A 6 -15.76 -0.73 1.33
N ALA A 7 -16.35 -1.25 2.42
CA ALA A 7 -15.80 -1.15 3.77
C ALA A 7 -14.36 -1.72 3.91
N ILE A 8 -13.93 -2.61 3.01
CA ILE A 8 -12.54 -3.09 2.98
C ILE A 8 -11.53 -1.96 2.68
N ALA A 9 -11.96 -0.85 2.08
CA ALA A 9 -11.12 0.31 1.79
C ALA A 9 -10.52 0.93 3.08
N GLU A 10 -11.22 0.85 4.22
CA GLU A 10 -10.70 1.33 5.50
C GLU A 10 -9.51 0.50 6.00
N ALA A 11 -9.55 -0.82 5.80
CA ALA A 11 -8.45 -1.71 6.14
C ALA A 11 -7.21 -1.37 5.31
N TRP A 12 -7.39 -1.15 4.01
CA TRP A 12 -6.32 -0.68 3.11
C TRP A 12 -5.77 0.69 3.51
N ALA A 13 -6.62 1.62 3.96
CA ALA A 13 -6.18 2.93 4.45
C ALA A 13 -5.27 2.83 5.69
N ARG A 14 -5.61 1.95 6.64
CA ARG A 14 -4.78 1.71 7.84
C ARG A 14 -3.44 1.06 7.49
N LEU A 15 -3.42 0.11 6.57
CA LEU A 15 -2.19 -0.53 6.10
C LEU A 15 -1.25 0.50 5.43
N ASN A 16 -1.82 1.27 4.50
CA ASN A 16 -1.13 2.35 3.80
C ASN A 16 -0.46 3.34 4.77
N HIS A 17 -1.17 3.75 5.82
CA HIS A 17 -0.62 4.67 6.80
C HIS A 17 0.59 4.11 7.54
N LYS A 18 0.57 2.82 7.92
CA LYS A 18 1.73 2.17 8.54
C LYS A 18 2.91 2.06 7.59
N PHE A 19 2.63 1.74 6.33
CA PHE A 19 3.64 1.69 5.28
C PHE A 19 4.33 3.05 5.12
N ASP A 20 3.56 4.15 5.04
CA ASP A 20 4.11 5.52 4.93
C ASP A 20 5.07 5.84 6.06
N LEU A 21 4.69 5.51 7.30
CA LEU A 21 5.52 5.78 8.48
C LEU A 21 6.85 5.03 8.46
N MET A 22 6.87 3.80 7.94
CA MET A 22 8.09 2.99 7.81
C MET A 22 8.94 3.48 6.65
N TYR A 23 8.33 3.69 5.48
CA TYR A 23 9.02 4.11 4.26
C TYR A 23 9.62 5.51 4.37
N ALA A 24 8.95 6.44 5.07
CA ALA A 24 9.49 7.78 5.35
C ALA A 24 10.81 7.77 6.13
N LYS A 25 11.15 6.66 6.80
CA LYS A 25 12.42 6.47 7.50
C LYS A 25 13.35 5.48 6.80
N HIS A 26 13.02 5.04 5.58
CA HIS A 26 13.65 3.92 4.89
C HIS A 26 13.83 2.69 5.81
N ALA A 27 12.88 2.50 6.74
CA ALA A 27 12.95 1.40 7.70
C ALA A 27 12.79 0.07 6.97
N PHE A 28 13.70 -0.87 7.22
CA PHE A 28 13.72 -2.22 6.65
C PHE A 28 13.92 -2.31 5.11
N VAL A 29 14.01 -1.19 4.38
CA VAL A 29 14.18 -1.18 2.90
C VAL A 29 15.42 -1.95 2.45
N HIS A 30 16.54 -1.83 3.17
CA HIS A 30 17.79 -2.50 2.83
C HIS A 30 17.70 -4.04 2.78
N TRP A 31 16.79 -4.66 3.54
CA TRP A 31 16.59 -6.11 3.47
C TRP A 31 16.02 -6.53 2.12
N TYR A 32 15.09 -5.75 1.58
CA TYR A 32 14.45 -6.05 0.30
C TYR A 32 15.38 -5.74 -0.88
N VAL A 33 16.09 -4.61 -0.81
CA VAL A 33 17.08 -4.25 -1.84
C VAL A 33 18.26 -5.24 -1.84
N GLY A 34 18.65 -5.74 -0.67
CA GLY A 34 19.69 -6.77 -0.54
C GLY A 34 19.34 -8.11 -1.18
N GLU A 35 18.05 -8.42 -1.32
CA GLU A 35 17.54 -9.62 -2.02
C GLU A 35 17.29 -9.38 -3.52
N GLY A 36 17.62 -8.19 -4.05
CA GLY A 36 17.53 -7.87 -5.47
C GLY A 36 16.31 -7.07 -5.91
N MET A 37 15.52 -6.54 -4.97
CA MET A 37 14.40 -5.65 -5.27
C MET A 37 14.89 -4.23 -5.58
N GLU A 38 14.37 -3.58 -6.63
CA GLU A 38 14.70 -2.17 -6.88
C GLU A 38 13.97 -1.24 -5.90
N GLU A 39 14.67 -0.23 -5.35
CA GLU A 39 14.05 0.69 -4.38
C GLU A 39 12.87 1.48 -4.97
N GLY A 40 12.86 1.67 -6.30
CA GLY A 40 11.76 2.28 -7.05
C GLY A 40 10.43 1.50 -6.96
N GLU A 41 10.48 0.18 -6.81
CA GLU A 41 9.28 -0.67 -6.72
C GLU A 41 8.42 -0.34 -5.48
N PHE A 42 9.04 0.18 -4.41
CA PHE A 42 8.28 0.64 -3.23
C PHE A 42 7.41 1.87 -3.54
N SER A 43 7.90 2.77 -4.40
CA SER A 43 7.15 3.95 -4.82
C SER A 43 6.03 3.57 -5.79
N GLU A 44 6.30 2.66 -6.74
CA GLU A 44 5.27 2.18 -7.68
C GLU A 44 4.13 1.45 -6.96
N THR A 45 4.46 0.54 -6.04
CA THR A 45 3.47 -0.19 -5.24
C THR A 45 2.62 0.77 -4.39
N ARG A 46 3.21 1.88 -3.93
CA ARG A 46 2.48 2.93 -3.19
C ARG A 46 1.41 3.59 -4.07
N GLU A 47 1.76 3.91 -5.31
CA GLU A 47 0.87 4.53 -6.28
C GLU A 47 -0.29 3.58 -6.65
N ASP A 48 0.00 2.30 -6.85
CA ASP A 48 -1.01 1.27 -7.11
C ASP A 48 -2.00 1.13 -5.95
N LEU A 49 -1.53 1.14 -4.71
CA LEU A 49 -2.39 1.12 -3.52
C LEU A 49 -3.24 2.40 -3.41
N ALA A 50 -2.71 3.55 -3.83
CA ALA A 50 -3.47 4.80 -3.89
C ALA A 50 -4.56 4.74 -4.98
N ALA A 51 -4.25 4.16 -6.13
CA ALA A 51 -5.19 3.93 -7.22
C ALA A 51 -6.31 2.97 -6.81
N LEU A 52 -5.98 1.86 -6.15
CA LEU A 52 -6.97 0.88 -5.64
C LEU A 52 -7.98 1.55 -4.69
N ARG A 53 -7.49 2.37 -3.75
CA ARG A 53 -8.36 3.14 -2.85
C ARG A 53 -9.26 4.12 -3.60
N LYS A 54 -8.74 4.77 -4.65
CA LYS A 54 -9.51 5.69 -5.50
C LYS A 54 -10.58 4.96 -6.31
N THR A 55 -10.34 3.71 -6.70
CA THR A 55 -11.34 2.87 -7.36
C THR A 55 -12.45 2.46 -6.40
N MET A 56 -12.12 2.04 -5.18
CA MET A 56 -13.14 1.69 -4.18
C MET A 56 -14.03 2.87 -3.80
N ARG A 57 -13.46 4.08 -3.68
CA ARG A 57 -14.24 5.31 -3.49
C ARG A 57 -15.10 5.73 -4.67
N ARG A 58 -14.84 5.21 -5.88
CA ARG A 58 -15.66 5.48 -7.07
C ARG A 58 -16.84 4.52 -7.21
N LEU A 59 -16.88 3.46 -6.40
CA LEU A 59 -17.95 2.46 -6.39
C LEU A 59 -19.00 2.77 -5.30
N GLU A 60 -18.79 3.82 -4.51
CA GLU A 60 -19.81 4.47 -3.66
C GLU A 60 -20.64 5.46 -4.48
#